data_AF-A0A8D9D2U7-F1
#
_entry.id   AF-A0A8D9D2U7-F1
#
_cell.length_a   1.000
_cell.length_b   1.000
_cell.length_c   1.000
_cell.angle_alpha   90.00
_cell.angle_beta   90.00
_cell.angle_gamma   90.00
#
_symmetry.space_group_name_H-M   'P 1'
#
loop_
_entity.id
_entity.type
_entity.pdbx_description
1 polymer ?
#
loop_
_entity_poly.entity_id
_entity_poly.type
_entity_poly.pdbx_seq_one_letter_code
_entity_poly.pdbx_strand_id
1 'polypeptide(L)'
;MVLPREQIESVLAVMDGVTDEGLRNGKEVDVYDATEEDEYKFTIKRVNDDTKYVFVKDWSTMKYSLDLEEGQELKLYWHRGYKRFIVLNFQYTLLMI
;
A
#
# COMPACT_ATOMS: atom_id res chain seq x y z
N MET A 1 0.35 -0.93 -9.89
CA MET A 1 1.59 -1.54 -9.34
C MET A 1 1.29 -2.97 -8.94
N VAL A 2 2.08 -3.96 -9.34
CA VAL A 2 1.94 -5.36 -8.88
C VAL A 2 2.57 -5.49 -7.49
N LEU A 3 1.87 -6.15 -6.57
CA LEU A 3 2.32 -6.32 -5.19
C LEU A 3 3.01 -7.66 -4.99
N PRO A 4 4.05 -7.74 -4.13
CA PRO A 4 4.66 -9.00 -3.74
C PRO A 4 3.61 -9.87 -3.02
N ARG A 5 3.34 -11.05 -3.59
CA ARG A 5 2.20 -11.89 -3.19
C ARG A 5 2.23 -12.27 -1.70
N GLU A 6 3.34 -12.82 -1.22
CA GLU A 6 3.46 -13.27 0.16
C GLU A 6 3.29 -12.11 1.15
N GLN A 7 3.87 -10.94 0.83
CA GLN A 7 3.78 -9.76 1.69
C GLN A 7 2.33 -9.25 1.78
N ILE A 8 1.64 -9.13 0.64
CA ILE A 8 0.26 -8.64 0.67
C ILE A 8 -0.69 -9.65 1.30
N GLU A 9 -0.50 -10.95 1.08
CA GLU A 9 -1.30 -11.99 1.74
C GLU A 9 -1.11 -11.94 3.27
N SER A 10 0.10 -11.66 3.77
CA SER A 10 0.35 -11.48 5.20
C SER A 10 -0.40 -10.28 5.81
N VAL A 11 -0.56 -9.20 5.04
CA VAL A 11 -1.32 -8.01 5.45
C VAL A 11 -2.82 -8.28 5.40
N LEU A 12 -3.30 -8.92 4.33
CA LEU A 12 -4.71 -9.25 4.14
C LEU A 12 -5.23 -10.21 5.23
N ALA A 13 -4.39 -11.13 5.70
CA ALA A 13 -4.73 -12.06 6.79
C ALA A 13 -5.08 -11.36 8.12
N VAL A 14 -4.66 -10.10 8.29
CA VAL A 14 -4.84 -9.33 9.54
C VAL A 14 -5.64 -8.05 9.31
N MET A 15 -6.19 -7.88 8.11
CA MET A 15 -7.02 -6.75 7.73
C MET A 15 -8.50 -7.13 7.91
N ASP A 16 -9.26 -6.27 8.58
CA ASP A 16 -10.68 -6.50 8.79
C ASP A 16 -11.49 -6.37 7.48
N GLY A 17 -12.48 -7.25 7.31
CA GLY A 17 -13.45 -7.14 6.22
C GLY A 17 -12.88 -7.45 4.83
N VAL A 18 -11.78 -8.20 4.75
CA VAL A 18 -11.29 -8.75 3.48
C VAL A 18 -12.19 -9.92 3.06
N THR A 19 -12.74 -9.84 1.84
CA THR A 19 -13.50 -10.93 1.22
C THR A 19 -12.96 -11.19 -0.18
N ASP A 20 -13.13 -12.41 -0.70
CA ASP A 20 -12.72 -12.75 -2.07
C ASP A 20 -13.41 -11.85 -3.10
N GLU A 21 -14.73 -11.61 -2.93
CA GLU A 21 -15.47 -10.69 -3.77
C GLU A 21 -14.96 -9.26 -3.66
N GLY A 22 -14.67 -8.79 -2.44
CA GLY A 22 -14.09 -7.47 -2.20
C GLY A 22 -12.74 -7.31 -2.87
N LEU A 23 -11.89 -8.35 -2.88
CA LEU A 23 -10.61 -8.32 -3.58
C LEU A 23 -10.77 -8.39 -5.10
N ARG A 24 -11.74 -9.15 -5.63
CA ARG A 24 -12.03 -9.19 -7.07
C ARG A 24 -12.63 -7.90 -7.60
N ASN A 25 -13.46 -7.22 -6.82
CA ASN A 25 -14.07 -5.94 -7.20
C ASN A 25 -13.16 -4.76 -6.90
N GLY A 26 -12.36 -4.85 -5.84
CA GLY A 26 -11.47 -3.82 -5.35
C GLY A 26 -11.77 -3.48 -3.89
N LYS A 27 -10.76 -3.62 -3.02
CA LYS A 27 -10.83 -3.22 -1.61
C LYS A 27 -10.11 -1.89 -1.45
N GLU A 28 -10.85 -0.85 -1.07
CA GLU A 28 -10.24 0.44 -0.70
C GLU A 28 -9.47 0.32 0.62
N VAL A 29 -8.31 0.97 0.66
CA VAL A 29 -7.40 1.09 1.80
C VAL A 29 -6.85 2.50 1.86
N ASP A 30 -6.67 3.01 3.08
CA ASP A 30 -6.03 4.31 3.32
C ASP A 30 -4.51 4.14 3.41
N VAL A 31 -3.78 5.14 2.95
CA VAL A 31 -2.32 5.24 3.02
C VAL A 31 -1.94 6.62 3.52
N TYR A 32 -1.09 6.67 4.53
CA TYR A 32 -0.64 7.90 5.15
C TYR A 32 0.86 8.09 4.95
N ASP A 33 1.25 9.25 4.44
CA ASP A 33 2.64 9.70 4.47
C ASP A 33 2.85 10.61 5.67
N ALA A 34 3.65 10.14 6.63
CA ALA A 34 3.95 10.89 7.84
C ALA A 34 4.97 12.02 7.61
N THR A 35 5.67 12.02 6.47
CA THR A 35 6.71 13.02 6.16
C THR A 35 6.08 14.33 5.70
N GLU A 36 5.11 14.23 4.79
CA GLU A 36 4.39 15.39 4.21
C GLU A 36 3.00 15.59 4.85
N GLU A 37 2.60 14.73 5.81
CA GLU A 37 1.27 14.69 6.43
C GLU A 37 0.11 14.46 5.43
N ASP A 38 0.38 13.79 4.32
CA ASP A 38 -0.58 13.50 3.26
C ASP A 38 -1.36 12.19 3.48
N GLU A 39 -2.60 12.16 3.00
CA GLU A 39 -3.46 10.96 2.98
C GLU A 39 -3.89 10.60 1.55
N TYR A 40 -3.74 9.32 1.22
CA TYR A 40 -4.13 8.74 -0.06
C TYR A 40 -5.06 7.56 0.15
N LYS A 41 -5.82 7.24 -0.89
CA LYS A 41 -6.67 6.04 -0.94
C LYS A 41 -6.29 5.19 -2.12
N PHE A 42 -5.99 3.92 -1.89
CA PHE A 42 -5.75 2.95 -2.96
C PHE A 42 -6.81 1.88 -2.97
N THR A 43 -6.95 1.24 -4.12
CA THR A 43 -7.72 0.02 -4.25
C THR A 43 -6.77 -1.15 -4.49
N ILE A 44 -6.81 -2.12 -3.58
CA ILE A 44 -6.17 -3.44 -3.77
C ILE A 44 -7.15 -4.30 -4.55
N LYS A 45 -6.68 -4.86 -5.67
CA LYS A 45 -7.46 -5.80 -6.49
C LYS A 45 -6.69 -7.08 -6.72
N ARG A 46 -7.38 -8.21 -6.68
CA ARG A 46 -6.87 -9.51 -7.14
C ARG A 46 -7.24 -9.70 -8.61
N VAL A 47 -6.26 -10.01 -9.45
CA VAL A 47 -6.37 -10.04 -10.93
C VAL A 47 -5.67 -11.27 -11.51
N ASN A 48 -5.82 -11.48 -12.83
CA ASN A 48 -5.27 -12.61 -13.59
C ASN A 48 -5.63 -13.96 -12.95
N ASP A 49 -6.91 -14.32 -12.98
CA ASP A 49 -7.43 -15.58 -12.42
C ASP A 49 -6.98 -15.79 -10.97
N ASP A 50 -7.05 -14.74 -10.17
CA ASP A 50 -6.69 -14.73 -8.76
C ASP A 50 -5.19 -14.99 -8.45
N THR A 51 -4.30 -14.83 -9.44
CA THR A 51 -2.86 -15.10 -9.28
C THR A 51 -2.02 -13.90 -8.84
N LYS A 52 -2.52 -12.67 -9.02
CA LYS A 52 -1.76 -11.44 -8.72
C LYS A 52 -2.59 -10.44 -7.93
N TYR A 53 -1.91 -9.63 -7.13
CA TYR A 53 -2.48 -8.47 -6.46
C TYR A 53 -1.90 -7.19 -7.04
N VAL A 54 -2.73 -6.16 -7.17
CA VAL A 54 -2.32 -4.86 -7.72
C VAL A 54 -2.91 -3.70 -6.92
N PHE A 55 -2.12 -2.63 -6.79
CA PHE A 55 -2.69 -1.28 -6.60
C PHE A 55 -3.12 -0.74 -7.97
N VAL A 56 -4.37 -0.30 -8.05
CA VAL A 56 -4.97 0.26 -9.27
C VAL A 56 -5.22 1.76 -9.14
N LYS A 57 -6.37 2.14 -8.57
CA LYS A 57 -6.84 3.53 -8.52
C LYS A 57 -5.93 4.40 -7.64
N ASP A 58 -5.69 5.64 -8.08
CA ASP A 58 -5.00 6.73 -7.37
C ASP A 58 -3.54 6.46 -6.94
N TRP A 59 -2.99 5.29 -7.27
CA TRP A 59 -1.56 4.97 -7.12
C TRP A 59 -0.66 5.96 -7.88
N SER A 60 -1.04 6.37 -9.09
CA SER A 60 -0.25 7.32 -9.90
C SER A 60 -0.10 8.67 -9.22
N THR A 61 -1.11 9.12 -8.48
CA THR A 61 -1.08 10.37 -7.72
C THR A 61 -0.07 10.29 -6.58
N MET A 62 -0.11 9.21 -5.78
CA MET A 62 0.90 9.03 -4.72
C MET A 62 2.30 8.83 -5.30
N LYS A 63 2.45 8.08 -6.39
CA LYS A 63 3.76 7.91 -7.05
C LYS A 63 4.39 9.27 -7.37
N TYR A 64 3.59 10.21 -7.90
CA TYR A 64 4.05 11.56 -8.21
C TYR A 64 4.34 12.38 -6.94
N SER A 65 3.47 12.30 -5.93
CA SER A 65 3.66 13.03 -4.66
C SER A 65 4.92 12.61 -3.90
N LEU A 66 5.24 11.31 -3.94
CA LEU A 66 6.42 10.73 -3.32
C LEU A 66 7.69 10.83 -4.20
N ASP A 67 7.62 11.51 -5.34
CA ASP A 67 8.71 11.64 -6.33
C ASP A 67 9.36 10.29 -6.69
N LEU A 68 8.53 9.23 -6.81
CA LEU A 68 9.03 7.87 -7.04
C LEU A 68 9.36 7.63 -8.50
N GLU A 69 10.61 7.27 -8.76
CA GLU A 69 11.09 6.88 -10.08
C GLU A 69 10.96 5.37 -10.33
N GLU A 70 11.04 4.97 -11.60
CA GLU A 70 11.08 3.55 -11.95
C GLU A 70 12.36 2.90 -11.39
N GLY A 71 12.21 1.73 -10.76
CA GLY A 71 13.31 1.02 -10.11
C GLY A 71 13.54 1.41 -8.64
N GLN A 72 12.90 2.47 -8.14
CA GLN A 72 12.93 2.78 -6.71
C GLN A 72 12.01 1.85 -5.90
N GLU A 73 12.42 1.56 -4.68
CA GLU A 73 11.66 0.73 -3.75
C GLU A 73 10.62 1.58 -3.00
N LEU A 74 9.38 1.14 -2.98
CA LEU A 74 8.33 1.65 -2.08
C LEU A 74 8.17 0.72 -0.89
N LYS A 75 8.30 1.27 0.31
CA LYS A 75 8.09 0.59 1.59
C LYS A 75 6.81 1.09 2.23
N LEU A 76 5.88 0.17 2.46
CA LEU A 76 4.63 0.41 3.16
C LEU A 76 4.53 -0.49 4.39
N TYR A 77 4.06 0.08 5.50
CA TYR A 77 3.78 -0.66 6.73
C TYR A 77 2.27 -0.66 7.02
N TRP A 78 1.68 -1.82 7.24
CA TRP A 78 0.28 -1.91 7.65
C TRP A 78 0.14 -1.66 9.16
N HIS A 79 -0.44 -0.52 9.53
CA HIS A 79 -0.71 -0.21 10.93
C HIS A 79 -2.10 -0.74 11.35
N ARG A 80 -2.13 -1.84 12.11
CA ARG A 80 -3.39 -2.51 12.50
C ARG A 80 -4.38 -1.61 13.26
N GLY A 81 -3.89 -0.79 14.19
CA GLY A 81 -4.75 0.09 15.01
C GLY A 81 -5.53 1.12 14.18
N TYR A 82 -4.83 1.87 13.33
CA TYR A 82 -5.41 2.86 12.42
C TYR A 82 -6.00 2.26 11.12
N LYS A 83 -5.79 0.97 10.85
CA LYS A 83 -6.28 0.27 9.65
C LYS A 83 -5.88 0.96 8.34
N ARG A 84 -4.63 1.42 8.26
CA ARG A 84 -4.06 2.10 7.10
C ARG A 84 -2.61 1.68 6.85
N PHE A 85 -2.14 1.85 5.62
CA PHE A 85 -0.71 1.78 5.33
C PHE A 85 -0.03 3.08 5.75
N ILE A 86 1.24 2.98 6.16
CA ILE A 86 2.13 4.10 6.45
C ILE A 86 3.29 4.02 5.47
N VAL A 87 3.61 5.13 4.80
CA VAL A 87 4.77 5.24 3.92
C VAL A 87 6.05 5.28 4.75
N LEU A 88 7.04 4.46 4.40
CA LEU A 88 8.34 4.38 5.07
C LEU A 88 9.52 4.83 4.17
N ASN A 89 9.23 5.57 3.10
CA ASN A 89 10.20 6.02 2.11
C ASN A 89 11.02 7.26 2.53
N PHE A 90 11.02 7.62 3.81
CA PHE A 90 11.89 8.66 4.33
C PHE A 90 13.33 8.13 4.44
N GLN A 91 14.30 8.97 4.08
CA GLN A 91 15.69 8.72 4.47
C GLN A 91 15.72 8.71 6.00
N TYR A 92 16.05 7.56 6.59
CA TYR A 92 16.51 7.55 7.98
C TYR A 92 17.81 8.35 8.02
N THR A 93 17.71 9.66 8.22
CA THR A 93 18.76 10.36 8.95
C THR A 93 18.66 9.77 10.35
N LEU A 94 19.42 8.69 10.58
CA LEU A 94 19.68 8.17 11.90
C LEU A 94 20.14 9.37 12.74
N LEU A 95 19.22 9.94 13.52
CA LEU A 95 19.56 10.73 14.67
C LEU A 95 20.28 9.76 15.59
N MET A 96 21.60 9.69 15.45
CA MET A 96 22.47 9.15 16.48
C MET A 96 22.20 9.99 17.72
N ILE A 97 21.44 9.41 18.65
CA ILE A 97 21.26 9.91 20.01
C ILE A 97 22.54 9.63 20.79
#